data_AF-A0A9P6SY76-F1
#
_entry.id   AF-A0A9P6SY76-F1
#
_cell.length_a   1.000
_cell.length_b   1.000
_cell.length_c   1.000
_cell.angle_alpha   90.00
_cell.angle_beta   90.00
_cell.angle_gamma   90.00
#
_symmetry.space_group_name_H-M   'P 1'
#
loop_
_entity.id
_entity.type
_entity.pdbx_description
1 polymer ?
#
loop_
_entity_poly.entity_id
_entity_poly.type
_entity_poly.pdbx_seq_one_letter_code
_entity_poly.pdbx_strand_id
1 'polypeptide(L)'
;MDGHPTREVANRTGISQRTVSTILQNNKESVPDNTGGRPRKLPIGMAEYAKLMMLRGQVTTATAATKSLNQLLPEPVSVDTVRRGLREVGMKSEKVAKKPALNKK
;
A
#
# COMPACT_ATOMS: atom_id res chain seq x y z
N MET A 1 -17.80 -17.49 -27.09
CA MET A 1 -16.76 -17.86 -26.10
C MET A 1 -17.43 -18.77 -25.11
N ASP A 2 -17.37 -20.07 -25.34
CA ASP A 2 -18.13 -21.04 -24.55
C ASP A 2 -17.39 -21.34 -23.26
N GLY A 3 -17.73 -20.57 -22.21
CA GLY A 3 -17.17 -20.75 -20.88
C GLY A 3 -17.78 -21.99 -20.21
N HIS A 4 -17.03 -23.08 -20.18
CA HIS A 4 -17.44 -24.28 -19.44
C HIS A 4 -16.99 -24.18 -17.96
N PRO A 5 -17.85 -24.51 -16.99
CA PRO A 5 -17.45 -24.62 -15.60
C PRO A 5 -16.39 -25.72 -15.43
N THR A 6 -15.46 -25.52 -14.49
CA THR A 6 -14.33 -26.46 -14.25
C THR A 6 -14.78 -27.90 -13.99
N ARG A 7 -15.98 -28.08 -13.45
CA ARG A 7 -16.61 -29.40 -13.22
C ARG A 7 -16.99 -30.10 -14.53
N GLU A 8 -17.50 -29.35 -15.50
CA GLU A 8 -17.85 -29.90 -16.80
C GLU A 8 -16.60 -30.29 -17.59
N VAL A 9 -15.56 -29.45 -17.54
CA VAL A 9 -14.25 -29.74 -18.14
C VAL A 9 -13.64 -31.00 -17.52
N ALA A 10 -13.70 -31.15 -16.19
CA ALA A 10 -13.24 -32.35 -15.48
C ALA A 10 -13.96 -33.61 -15.98
N ASN A 11 -15.30 -33.57 -16.08
CA ASN A 11 -16.09 -34.70 -16.57
C ASN A 11 -15.77 -35.08 -18.02
N ARG A 12 -15.51 -34.10 -18.88
CA ARG A 12 -15.19 -34.33 -20.31
C ARG A 12 -13.77 -34.85 -20.52
N THR A 13 -12.81 -34.44 -19.69
CA THR A 13 -11.38 -34.75 -19.85
C THR A 13 -10.89 -35.89 -18.98
N GLY A 14 -11.68 -36.33 -17.99
CA GLY A 14 -11.27 -37.33 -17.00
C GLY A 14 -10.21 -36.83 -16.01
N ILE A 15 -9.89 -35.53 -16.05
CA ILE A 15 -8.92 -34.89 -15.16
C ILE A 15 -9.63 -34.42 -13.89
N SER A 16 -8.97 -34.49 -12.74
CA SER A 16 -9.54 -33.98 -11.49
C SER A 16 -9.90 -32.49 -11.60
N GLN A 17 -11.03 -32.10 -11.00
CA GLN A 17 -11.45 -30.70 -10.97
C GLN A 17 -10.37 -29.77 -10.38
N ARG A 18 -9.60 -30.25 -9.40
CA ARG A 18 -8.49 -29.50 -8.79
C ARG A 18 -7.40 -29.22 -9.81
N THR A 19 -7.00 -30.23 -10.59
CA THR A 19 -5.98 -30.09 -11.64
C THR A 19 -6.45 -29.12 -12.73
N VAL A 20 -7.72 -29.21 -13.16
CA VAL A 20 -8.31 -28.25 -14.10
C VAL A 20 -8.26 -26.82 -13.55
N SER A 21 -8.61 -26.62 -12.27
CA SER A 21 -8.54 -25.30 -11.62
C SER A 21 -7.10 -24.76 -11.55
N THR A 22 -6.12 -25.62 -11.26
CA THR A 22 -4.70 -25.24 -11.22
C THR A 22 -4.20 -24.86 -12.62
N ILE A 23 -4.53 -25.65 -13.65
CA ILE A 23 -4.19 -25.34 -15.04
C ILE A 23 -4.83 -24.01 -15.44
N LEU A 24 -6.10 -23.81 -15.12
CA LEU A 24 -6.78 -22.55 -15.38
C LEU A 24 -6.02 -21.40 -14.71
N GLN A 25 -5.74 -21.50 -13.42
CA GLN A 25 -5.07 -20.46 -12.65
C GLN A 25 -3.64 -20.16 -13.15
N ASN A 26 -2.88 -21.18 -13.54
CA ASN A 26 -1.52 -21.02 -14.06
C ASN A 26 -1.49 -20.39 -15.46
N ASN A 27 -2.56 -20.54 -16.23
CA ASN A 27 -2.71 -19.99 -17.59
C ASN A 27 -3.65 -18.78 -17.63
N LYS A 28 -3.92 -18.15 -16.48
CA LYS A 28 -4.66 -16.88 -16.40
C LYS A 28 -3.76 -15.73 -16.86
N GLU A 29 -3.51 -15.64 -18.17
CA GLU A 29 -2.82 -14.48 -18.75
C GLU A 29 -3.71 -13.21 -18.73
N SER A 30 -5.03 -13.38 -18.72
CA SER A 30 -6.01 -12.29 -18.92
C SER A 30 -7.03 -12.11 -17.79
N VAL A 31 -6.89 -12.79 -16.64
CA VAL A 31 -7.85 -12.60 -15.54
C VAL A 31 -7.33 -11.49 -14.63
N PRO A 32 -8.05 -10.35 -14.54
CA PRO A 32 -7.62 -9.26 -13.67
C PRO A 32 -7.59 -9.74 -12.22
N ASP A 33 -6.54 -9.35 -11.49
CA ASP A 33 -6.46 -9.58 -10.06
C ASP A 33 -7.66 -8.94 -9.37
N ASN A 34 -8.21 -9.67 -8.40
CA ASN A 34 -9.25 -9.12 -7.55
C ASN A 34 -8.62 -8.02 -6.70
N THR A 35 -8.83 -6.76 -7.10
CA THR A 35 -8.47 -5.54 -6.36
C THR A 35 -9.40 -5.31 -5.15
N GLY A 36 -10.00 -6.38 -4.63
CA GLY A 36 -10.84 -6.35 -3.44
C GLY A 36 -10.07 -5.82 -2.23
N GLY A 37 -10.66 -4.84 -1.56
CA GLY A 37 -10.10 -4.24 -0.35
C GLY A 37 -10.87 -2.99 0.06
N ARG A 38 -10.72 -2.58 1.32
CA ARG A 38 -11.23 -1.28 1.77
C ARG A 38 -10.31 -0.18 1.22
N PRO A 39 -10.86 0.93 0.69
CA PRO A 39 -10.06 2.10 0.32
C PRO A 39 -9.16 2.54 1.47
N ARG A 40 -7.95 3.00 1.14
CA ARG A 40 -7.01 3.52 2.14
C ARG A 40 -7.59 4.76 2.80
N LYS A 41 -7.37 4.90 4.11
CA LYS A 41 -7.76 6.11 4.87
C LYS A 41 -7.01 7.36 4.43
N LEU A 42 -5.77 7.21 3.98
CA LEU A 42 -4.96 8.30 3.43
C LEU A 42 -4.89 8.15 1.91
N PRO A 43 -5.50 9.06 1.13
CA PRO A 43 -5.36 9.08 -0.32
C PRO A 43 -3.92 9.34 -0.75
N ILE A 44 -3.49 8.76 -1.89
CA ILE A 44 -2.13 8.94 -2.41
C ILE A 44 -1.80 10.42 -2.69
N GLY A 45 -2.78 11.20 -3.17
CA GLY A 45 -2.60 12.64 -3.40
C GLY A 45 -2.29 13.41 -2.11
N MET A 46 -2.84 12.98 -0.97
CA MET A 46 -2.55 13.60 0.33
C MET A 46 -1.17 13.21 0.85
N ALA A 47 -0.69 12.00 0.53
CA ALA A 47 0.68 11.60 0.81
C ALA A 47 1.70 12.41 -0.02
N GLU A 48 1.43 12.64 -1.32
CA GLU A 48 2.26 13.51 -2.16
C GLU A 48 2.24 14.96 -1.68
N TYR A 49 1.07 15.47 -1.27
CA TYR A 49 0.97 16.80 -0.68
C TYR A 49 1.83 16.93 0.59
N ALA A 50 1.78 15.93 1.48
CA ALA A 50 2.61 15.91 2.68
C ALA A 50 4.11 15.90 2.35
N LYS A 51 4.52 15.14 1.33
CA LYS A 51 5.90 15.15 0.82
C LYS A 51 6.28 16.55 0.31
N LEU A 52 5.42 17.22 -0.46
CA LEU A 52 5.68 18.58 -0.93
C LEU A 52 5.82 19.57 0.23
N MET A 53 4.98 19.50 1.25
CA MET A 53 5.10 20.34 2.46
C MET A 53 6.45 20.12 3.15
N MET A 54 6.92 18.87 3.22
CA MET A 54 8.23 18.54 3.80
C MET A 54 9.40 19.07 2.97
N LEU A 55 9.34 18.90 1.65
CA LEU A 55 10.37 19.41 0.73
C LEU A 55 10.45 20.93 0.75
N ARG A 56 9.32 21.62 0.97
CA ARG A 56 9.25 23.08 1.12
C ARG A 56 9.64 23.58 2.52
N GLY A 57 10.00 22.68 3.44
CA GLY A 57 10.39 23.03 4.80
C GLY A 57 9.24 23.51 5.70
N GLN A 58 7.98 23.38 5.27
CA GLN A 58 6.81 23.81 6.07
C GLN A 58 6.58 22.90 7.27
N VAL A 59 6.89 21.61 7.12
CA VAL A 59 6.83 20.61 8.20
C VAL A 59 8.06 19.71 8.12
N THR A 60 8.67 19.41 9.26
CA THR A 60 9.92 18.62 9.31
C THR A 60 9.69 17.17 9.72
N THR A 61 8.56 16.88 10.37
CA THR A 61 8.28 15.55 10.92
C THR A 61 6.95 15.01 10.45
N ALA A 62 6.83 13.69 10.39
CA ALA A 62 5.56 13.02 10.08
C ALA A 62 4.45 13.41 11.08
N THR A 63 4.80 13.67 12.35
CA THR A 63 3.88 14.11 13.39
C THR A 63 3.31 15.50 13.07
N ALA A 64 4.16 16.45 12.64
CA ALA A 64 3.72 17.78 12.22
C ALA A 64 2.90 17.73 10.92
N ALA A 65 3.31 16.90 9.96
CA ALA A 65 2.55 16.64 8.75
C ALA A 65 1.16 16.07 9.07
N THR A 66 1.07 15.14 10.03
CA THR A 66 -0.23 14.55 10.47
C THR A 66 -1.17 15.61 11.02
N LYS A 67 -0.67 16.53 11.87
CA LYS A 67 -1.48 17.64 12.38
C LYS A 67 -2.02 18.52 11.24
N SER A 68 -1.19 18.82 10.25
CA SER A 68 -1.57 19.64 9.10
C SER A 68 -2.57 18.91 8.19
N LEU A 69 -2.37 17.62 7.93
CA LEU A 69 -3.27 16.81 7.10
C LEU A 69 -4.63 16.60 7.77
N ASN A 70 -4.67 16.38 9.08
CA ASN A 70 -5.92 16.16 9.80
C ASN A 70 -6.81 17.41 9.85
N GLN A 71 -6.31 18.59 9.48
CA GLN A 71 -7.13 19.79 9.27
C GLN A 71 -7.83 19.80 7.91
N LEU A 72 -7.32 19.04 6.94
CA LEU A 72 -7.81 19.01 5.55
C LEU A 72 -8.60 17.72 5.23
N LEU A 73 -8.33 16.65 5.97
CA LEU A 73 -8.97 15.35 5.75
C LEU A 73 -10.34 15.28 6.43
N PRO A 74 -11.32 14.59 5.81
CA PRO A 74 -12.66 14.40 6.40
C PRO A 74 -12.62 13.51 7.64
N GLU A 75 -11.68 12.55 7.69
CA GLU A 75 -11.44 11.69 8.85
C GLU A 75 -9.99 11.83 9.30
N PRO A 76 -9.74 11.97 10.61
CA PRO A 76 -8.38 12.06 11.12
C PRO A 76 -7.64 10.74 10.93
N VAL A 77 -6.38 10.83 10.49
CA VAL A 77 -5.48 9.69 10.33
C VAL A 77 -4.42 9.68 11.43
N SER A 78 -3.95 8.47 11.76
CA SER A 78 -2.84 8.29 12.69
C SER A 78 -1.51 8.66 12.05
N VAL A 79 -0.53 9.01 12.88
CA VAL A 79 0.84 9.30 12.44
C VAL A 79 1.47 8.13 11.67
N ASP A 80 1.18 6.89 12.08
CA ASP A 80 1.68 5.70 11.38
C ASP A 80 1.09 5.53 9.99
N THR A 81 -0.17 5.93 9.80
CA THR A 81 -0.80 5.95 8.47
C THR A 81 -0.08 6.93 7.56
N VAL A 82 0.27 8.12 8.08
CA VAL A 82 1.06 9.13 7.34
C VAL A 82 2.46 8.63 7.04
N ARG A 83 3.16 7.99 8.00
CA ARG A 83 4.48 7.38 7.76
C ARG A 83 4.45 6.34 6.64
N ARG A 84 3.41 5.49 6.60
CA ARG A 84 3.22 4.49 5.53
C ARG A 84 3.01 5.18 4.18
N GLY A 85 2.11 6.16 4.11
CA GLY A 85 1.88 6.93 2.88
C GLY A 85 3.13 7.65 2.39
N LEU A 86 3.89 8.28 3.29
CA LEU A 86 5.17 8.93 2.97
C LEU A 86 6.17 7.93 2.38
N ARG A 87 6.23 6.70 2.91
CA ARG A 87 7.07 5.63 2.36
C ARG A 87 6.62 5.20 0.96
N GLU A 88 5.30 5.11 0.73
CA GLU A 88 4.74 4.79 -0.59
C GLU A 88 5.10 5.85 -1.64
N VAL A 89 5.15 7.13 -1.27
CA VAL A 89 5.57 8.23 -2.17
C VAL A 89 7.10 8.47 -2.22
N GLY A 90 7.87 7.52 -1.68
CA GLY A 90 9.34 7.47 -1.81
C GLY A 90 10.14 8.17 -0.72
N MET A 91 9.51 8.67 0.34
CA MET A 91 10.23 9.28 1.47
C MET A 91 10.86 8.20 2.36
N LYS A 92 12.08 8.47 2.82
CA LYS A 92 12.83 7.61 3.74
C LYS A 92 13.03 8.33 5.07
N SER A 93 12.96 7.57 6.16
CA SER A 93 13.26 8.10 7.49
C SER A 93 14.76 8.31 7.64
N GLU A 94 15.17 9.50 8.05
CA GLU A 94 16.53 9.77 8.46
C GLU A 94 16.78 9.25 9.89
N LYS A 95 17.92 8.60 10.11
CA LYS A 95 18.36 8.21 11.45
C LYS A 95 19.07 9.38 12.10
N VAL A 96 18.70 9.71 13.33
CA VAL A 96 19.42 10.72 14.12
C VAL A 96 20.87 10.28 14.28
N ALA A 97 21.82 11.13 13.89
CA ALA A 97 23.24 10.90 14.09
C ALA A 97 23.53 10.80 15.60
N LYS A 98 24.18 9.70 16.02
CA LYS A 98 24.63 9.55 17.40
C LYS A 98 25.74 10.57 17.67
N LYS A 99 25.50 11.50 18.59
CA LYS A 99 26.54 12.41 19.07
C LYS A 99 27.47 11.65 20.04
N PRO A 100 28.77 12.01 20.12
CA PRO A 100 29.69 11.44 21.10
C PRO A 100 29.14 11.59 22.52
N ALA A 101 29.43 10.62 23.38
CA ALA A 101 29.11 10.74 24.80
C ALA A 101 29.85 11.94 25.39
N LEU A 102 29.14 12.80 26.14
CA LEU A 102 29.75 13.90 26.85
C LEU A 102 30.62 13.33 27.97
N ASN A 103 31.95 13.48 27.86
CA ASN A 103 32.85 13.18 28.97
C ASN A 103 32.71 14.26 30.04
N LYS A 104 32.45 13.86 31.29
CA LYS A 104 32.65 14.75 32.45
C LYS A 104 34.16 14.91 32.63
N LYS A 105 34.66 16.14 32.47
CA LYS A 105 35.98 16.52 32.99
C LYS A 105 35.88 16.75 34.48
#